data_AF-A0A517DZ71-F1
#
_entry.id   AF-A0A517DZ71-F1
#
_cell.length_a   1.000
_cell.length_b   1.000
_cell.length_c   1.000
_cell.angle_alpha   90.00
_cell.angle_beta   90.00
_cell.angle_gamma   90.00
#
_symmetry.space_group_name_H-M   'P 1'
#
loop_
_entity.id
_entity.type
_entity.pdbx_description
1 polymer ?
#
loop_
_entity_poly.entity_id
_entity_poly.type
_entity_poly.pdbx_seq_one_letter_code
_entity_poly.pdbx_strand_id
1 'polypeptide(L)' 'MSQQALERAARVPQSSISRIEKGTLGNPGIETVRRIAAALEVTVNDLLEASPAGNPTPASQEPAGQYLLWTD' A
#
# COMPACT_ATOMS: atom_id res chain seq x y z
N MET A 1 19.21 -0.48 1.77
CA MET A 1 19.93 -1.77 1.59
C MET A 1 19.53 -2.42 0.27
N SER A 2 20.26 -3.42 -0.25
CA SER A 2 19.81 -4.19 -1.43
C SER A 2 18.82 -5.30 -1.06
N GLN A 3 18.02 -5.80 -2.00
CA GLN A 3 17.07 -6.91 -1.73
C GLN A 3 17.78 -8.19 -1.26
N GLN A 4 18.97 -8.47 -1.78
CA GLN A 4 19.78 -9.60 -1.32
C GLN A 4 20.30 -9.40 0.11
N ALA A 5 20.61 -8.16 0.50
CA ALA A 5 20.95 -7.83 1.88
C ALA A 5 19.73 -8.00 2.81
N LEU A 6 18.55 -7.55 2.37
CA LEU A 6 17.30 -7.71 3.11
C LEU A 6 16.90 -9.18 3.25
N GLU A 7 17.11 -10.01 2.22
CA GLU A 7 16.88 -11.45 2.29
C GLU A 7 17.69 -12.09 3.41
N ARG A 8 18.98 -11.76 3.51
CA ARG A 8 19.86 -12.28 4.56
C ARG A 8 19.42 -11.81 5.95
N ALA A 9 19.04 -10.55 6.08
CA ALA A 9 18.63 -9.97 7.36
C ALA A 9 17.25 -10.48 7.83
N ALA A 10 16.25 -10.50 6.94
CA ALA A 10 14.88 -10.89 7.25
C ALA A 10 14.62 -12.40 7.15
N ARG A 11 15.54 -13.17 6.54
CA ARG A 11 15.31 -14.58 6.18
C ARG A 11 14.02 -14.77 5.36
N VAL A 12 13.81 -13.87 4.40
CA VAL A 12 12.71 -13.91 3.43
C VAL A 12 13.34 -13.99 2.04
N PRO A 13 12.93 -14.95 1.18
CA PRO A 13 13.54 -15.11 -0.14
C PRO A 13 13.50 -13.81 -0.95
N GLN A 14 14.60 -13.48 -1.65
CA GLN A 14 14.68 -12.25 -2.45
C GLN A 14 13.58 -12.16 -3.52
N SER A 15 13.15 -13.30 -4.07
CA SER A 15 12.01 -13.39 -5.00
C SER A 15 10.67 -12.97 -4.36
N SER A 16 10.48 -13.22 -3.06
CA SER A 16 9.29 -12.79 -2.33
C SER A 16 9.36 -11.31 -1.99
N ILE A 17 10.52 -10.80 -1.57
CA ILE A 17 10.76 -9.36 -1.38
C ILE A 17 10.46 -8.60 -2.69
N SER A 18 10.99 -9.06 -3.82
CA SER A 18 10.74 -8.42 -5.12
C SER A 18 9.25 -8.40 -5.47
N ARG A 19 8.50 -9.47 -5.18
CA ARG A 19 7.05 -9.50 -5.44
C ARG A 19 6.27 -8.57 -4.51
N ILE A 20 6.66 -8.45 -3.24
CA ILE A 20 6.08 -7.52 -2.27
C ILE A 20 6.28 -6.08 -2.75
N GLU A 21 7.51 -5.69 -3.08
CA GLU A 21 7.82 -4.32 -3.54
C GLU A 21 7.09 -3.95 -4.84
N LYS A 22 6.86 -4.93 -5.73
CA LYS A 22 6.07 -4.75 -6.96
C LYS A 22 4.55 -4.78 -6.75
N GLY A 23 4.08 -5.08 -5.53
CA GLY A 23 2.65 -5.27 -5.24
C GLY A 23 2.03 -6.51 -5.90
N THR A 24 2.86 -7.45 -6.38
CA THR A 24 2.38 -8.68 -7.03
C THR A 24 2.18 -9.84 -6.05
N LEU A 25 2.71 -9.71 -4.83
CA LEU A 25 2.32 -10.56 -3.71
C LEU A 25 1.23 -9.84 -2.90
N GLY A 26 -0.03 -10.18 -3.15
CA GLY A 26 -1.16 -9.41 -2.63
C GLY A 26 -1.35 -9.42 -1.11
N ASN A 27 -0.94 -10.49 -0.42
CA ASN A 27 -1.03 -10.55 1.05
C ASN A 27 0.10 -11.40 1.64
N PRO A 28 1.28 -10.81 1.96
CA PRO A 28 2.32 -11.52 2.68
C PRO A 28 1.81 -11.94 4.07
N GLY A 29 2.15 -13.17 4.49
CA GLY A 29 1.82 -13.63 5.83
C GLY A 29 2.41 -12.72 6.91
N ILE A 30 1.73 -12.59 8.05
CA ILE A 30 2.12 -11.65 9.12
C ILE A 30 3.56 -11.85 9.62
N GLU A 31 4.03 -13.10 9.65
CA GLU A 31 5.41 -13.43 10.02
C GLU A 31 6.43 -12.84 9.04
N THR A 32 6.13 -12.86 7.73
CA THR A 32 6.97 -12.24 6.70
C THR A 32 7.05 -10.74 6.91
N VAL A 33 5.92 -10.09 7.20
CA VAL A 33 5.86 -8.64 7.45
C VAL A 33 6.66 -8.28 8.70
N ARG A 34 6.52 -9.05 9.80
CA ARG A 34 7.28 -8.85 11.05
C ARG A 34 8.79 -8.98 10.83
N ARG A 35 9.24 -9.98 10.08
CA ARG A 35 10.67 -10.18 9.77
C ARG A 35 11.25 -9.05 8.93
N ILE A 36 10.49 -8.57 7.94
CA ILE A 36 10.89 -7.43 7.11
C ILE A 36 10.98 -6.16 7.96
N ALA A 37 9.99 -5.90 8.83
CA ALA A 37 9.98 -4.75 9.73
C ALA A 37 11.19 -4.77 10.68
N ALA A 38 11.44 -5.92 11.33
CA ALA A 38 12.58 -6.10 12.23
C ALA A 38 13.92 -5.89 11.52
N ALA A 39 14.09 -6.40 10.30
CA ALA A 39 15.31 -6.23 9.51
C ALA A 39 15.53 -4.80 9.00
N LEU A 40 14.46 -4.03 8.87
CA LEU A 40 14.48 -2.61 8.50
C LEU A 40 14.54 -1.67 9.71
N GLU A 41 14.50 -2.22 10.93
CA GLU A 41 14.44 -1.46 12.19
C GLU A 41 13.24 -0.49 12.25
N VAL A 42 12.11 -0.90 11.67
CA VAL A 42 10.83 -0.16 11.71
C VAL A 42 9.74 -1.00 12.36
N THR A 43 8.61 -0.38 12.69
CA THR A 43 7.44 -1.11 13.17
C THR A 43 6.66 -1.75 12.01
N VAL A 44 5.80 -2.72 12.31
CA VAL A 44 4.88 -3.28 11.32
C VAL A 44 3.91 -2.21 10.79
N ASN A 45 3.50 -1.25 11.64
CA ASN A 45 2.62 -0.17 11.23
C ASN A 45 3.29 0.72 10.18
N ASP A 46 4.58 1.05 10.33
CA ASP A 46 5.33 1.85 9.35
C ASP A 46 5.33 1.20 7.94
N LEU A 47 5.29 -0.13 7.86
CA LEU A 47 5.18 -0.85 6.57
C LEU A 47 3.76 -0.84 5.99
N LEU A 48 2.73 -0.76 6.85
CA LEU A 48 1.33 -0.82 6.45
C LEU A 48 0.73 0.57 6.20
N GLU A 49 1.34 1.64 6.74
CA GLU A 49 0.88 3.02 6.59
C GLU A 49 1.20 3.65 5.22
N ALA A 50 1.49 2.83 4.20
CA ALA A 50 1.67 3.30 2.84
C ALA A 50 0.34 3.39 2.06
N SER A 51 -0.27 4.58 2.12
CA SER A 51 -1.09 5.28 1.09
C SER A 51 -2.63 5.21 1.15
N PRO A 52 -3.39 6.30 0.76
CA PRO A 52 -2.92 7.49 0.04
C PRO A 52 -3.31 8.85 0.66
N ALA A 53 -2.32 9.74 0.84
CA ALA A 53 -2.58 11.19 0.75
C ALA A 53 -2.36 11.63 -0.72
N GLY A 54 -3.16 11.06 -1.61
CA GLY A 54 -3.22 11.41 -3.04
C GLY A 54 -4.69 11.55 -3.42
N ASN A 55 -5.21 12.76 -3.23
CA ASN A 55 -6.60 13.22 -3.35
C ASN A 55 -7.62 12.61 -2.37
N PRO A 56 -8.29 13.42 -1.52
CA PRO A 56 -9.66 13.07 -1.18
C PRO A 56 -10.44 13.01 -2.49
N THR A 57 -11.08 11.87 -2.76
CA THR A 57 -12.20 11.81 -3.70
C THR A 57 -13.12 12.99 -3.39
N PRO A 58 -13.38 13.94 -4.29
CA PRO A 58 -14.50 14.83 -4.11
C PRO A 58 -15.76 13.98 -4.28
N ALA A 59 -16.19 13.34 -3.19
CA ALA A 59 -17.55 12.90 -3.00
C ALA A 59 -18.41 14.16 -2.84
N SER A 60 -18.59 14.92 -3.94
CA SER A 60 -19.53 16.03 -4.14
C SER A 60 -19.33 16.61 -5.54
N GLN A 61 -19.65 15.83 -6.58
CA GLN A 61 -20.19 16.41 -7.80
C GLN A 61 -21.61 15.88 -7.97
N GLU A 62 -22.51 16.35 -7.10
CA GLU A 62 -23.89 16.52 -7.52
C GLU A 62 -23.90 17.78 -8.39
N PRO A 63 -24.32 17.76 -9.67
CA PRO A 63 -24.70 18.99 -10.33
C PRO A 63 -25.98 19.50 -9.65
N ALA A 64 -25.82 20.29 -8.59
CA ALA A 64 -26.88 21.12 -8.08
C ALA A 64 -27.25 22.13 -9.18
N GLY A 65 -28.31 21.83 -9.94
CA GLY A 65 -28.98 22.84 -10.78
C GLY A 65 -29.19 22.54 -12.26
N GLN A 66 -29.34 21.28 -12.69
CA GLN A 66 -29.95 20.99 -14.01
C GLN A 66 -31.13 20.02 -13.93
N TYR A 67 -32.03 20.30 -12.98
CA TYR A 67 -33.43 19.87 -13.07
C TYR A 67 -34.30 21.09 -12.73
N LEU A 68 -34.32 22.07 -13.64
CA LEU A 68 -35.33 23.12 -13.67
C LEU A 68 -35.94 23.12 -15.08
N LEU A 69 -37.11 22.48 -15.16
CA LEU A 69 -38.24 22.70 -16.07
C LEU A 69 -37.92 22.88 -17.56
N TRP A 70 -38.07 21.81 -18.35
CA TRP A 70 -38.82 21.93 -19.60
C TRP A 70 -40.29 21.70 -19.29
N THR A 71 -40.99 22.78 -18.95
CA THR A 71 -42.45 22.90 -19.09
C THR A 71 -42.76 24.36 -19.41
N ASP A 72 -42.75 24.70 -20.70
CA ASP A 72 -43.90 25.25 -21.45
C ASP A 72 -43.53 25.26 -22.94
#